data_AF-A0A962IY85-F1
#
_entry.id   AF-A0A962IY85-F1
#
_cell.length_a   1.000
_cell.length_b   1.000
_cell.length_c   1.000
_cell.angle_alpha   90.00
_cell.angle_beta   90.00
_cell.angle_gamma   90.00
#
_symmetry.space_group_name_H-M   'P 1'
#
loop_
_entity.id
_entity.type
_entity.pdbx_description
1 polymer ?
#
loop_
_entity_poly.entity_id
_entity_poly.type
_entity_poly.pdbx_seq_one_letter_code
_entity_poly.pdbx_strand_id
1 'polypeptide(L)'
;MNHNQTEQLVACPECDRLYRWLDIPPDAKASCSRCRVELYRHVPDSLTRSLAWYVTAFMFLCIANLMPFLSMSAVGLERRNLMMSGALALAEFGMPELGVLVFCTSIGFPLLTIAGMLWLLIPACFGRLAWGAEFCYRWVHHLSPWSLLGVFMLGTLIAFVKLQDLAAVSPGPGLFAFAGMLLAYTAGRAAFSPEVFWSLKKVSRRRSVGGPHIRCHICGLVLAHGDHHCPRCESRVHHREQGSLEKTAALTLAAAIMFIPANLFPIMMVSKLGQGHPDTILSGVISLMQGGMFGLALIVLFASIIVPLLKLVVLTFLIYTVHKGVRWRPRDRTLLYRLTEVVGAWSMVDIFLVGLLSGL
;
A
#
# COMPACT_ATOMS: atom_id res chain seq x y z
N MET A 1 -11.29 -37.36 16.51
CA MET A 1 -11.41 -36.16 15.65
C MET A 1 -11.45 -36.63 14.20
N ASN A 2 -12.63 -37.00 13.71
CA ASN A 2 -12.80 -37.74 12.45
C ASN A 2 -13.24 -36.82 11.30
N HIS A 3 -12.45 -36.84 10.23
CA HIS A 3 -12.86 -36.99 8.82
C HIS A 3 -13.94 -36.03 8.27
N ASN A 4 -13.49 -34.84 7.82
CA ASN A 4 -14.02 -34.19 6.60
C ASN A 4 -13.09 -33.08 6.03
N GLN A 5 -11.79 -33.10 6.35
CA GLN A 5 -10.83 -32.07 5.91
C GLN A 5 -10.30 -32.28 4.48
N THR A 6 -10.73 -33.33 3.77
CA THR A 6 -10.13 -33.83 2.52
C THR A 6 -10.38 -32.99 1.26
N GLU A 7 -11.11 -31.88 1.32
CA GLU A 7 -11.45 -31.06 0.14
C GLU A 7 -11.31 -29.55 0.38
N GLN A 8 -10.41 -29.12 1.27
CA GLN A 8 -10.06 -27.70 1.32
C GLN A 8 -9.12 -27.36 0.16
N LEU A 9 -9.58 -26.55 -0.78
CA LEU A 9 -8.77 -26.05 -1.89
C LEU A 9 -8.25 -24.65 -1.58
N VAL A 10 -7.01 -24.38 -2.01
CA VAL A 10 -6.39 -23.06 -2.01
C VAL A 10 -5.95 -22.72 -3.43
N ALA A 11 -6.29 -21.53 -3.89
CA ALA A 11 -5.87 -21.02 -5.19
C ALA A 11 -4.68 -20.08 -5.01
N CYS A 12 -3.63 -20.29 -5.81
CA CYS A 12 -2.49 -19.38 -5.84
C CYS A 12 -2.92 -17.96 -6.20
N PRO A 13 -2.49 -16.92 -5.45
CA PRO A 13 -3.02 -15.60 -5.64
C PRO A 13 -2.63 -14.92 -6.96
N GLU A 14 -1.62 -15.45 -7.65
CA GLU A 14 -1.05 -14.83 -8.85
C GLU A 14 -1.24 -15.66 -10.11
N CYS A 15 -1.06 -16.97 -10.01
CA CYS A 15 -1.15 -17.86 -11.17
C CYS A 15 -2.42 -18.72 -11.17
N ASP A 16 -3.31 -18.52 -10.19
CA ASP A 16 -4.59 -19.22 -9.97
C ASP A 16 -4.51 -20.76 -10.02
N ARG A 17 -3.31 -21.32 -9.80
CA ARG A 17 -3.13 -22.77 -9.70
C ARG A 17 -3.77 -23.25 -8.40
N LEU A 18 -4.64 -24.26 -8.52
CA LEU A 18 -5.31 -24.88 -7.39
C LEU A 18 -4.41 -25.91 -6.72
N TYR A 19 -4.38 -25.86 -5.40
CA TYR A 19 -3.73 -26.82 -4.53
C TYR A 19 -4.74 -27.33 -3.51
N ARG A 20 -4.49 -28.54 -3.02
CA ARG A 20 -5.16 -29.03 -1.81
C ARG A 20 -4.46 -28.41 -0.61
N TRP A 21 -5.24 -28.02 0.39
CA TRP A 21 -4.73 -27.61 1.68
C TRP A 21 -4.14 -28.82 2.39
N LEU A 22 -2.92 -28.67 2.88
CA LEU A 22 -2.28 -29.61 3.79
C LEU A 22 -1.92 -28.88 5.08
N ASP A 23 -2.12 -29.55 6.21
CA ASP A 23 -1.65 -29.05 7.49
C ASP A 23 -0.12 -29.12 7.50
N ILE A 24 0.49 -27.98 7.75
CA ILE A 24 1.94 -27.80 7.78
C ILE A 24 2.39 -27.59 9.24
N PRO A 25 3.63 -27.98 9.59
CA PRO A 25 4.14 -27.77 10.95
C PRO A 25 4.18 -26.27 11.32
N PRO A 26 4.23 -25.93 12.62
CA PRO A 26 4.34 -24.55 13.07
C PRO A 26 5.55 -23.85 12.44
N ASP A 27 5.38 -22.56 12.10
CA ASP A 27 6.37 -21.71 11.41
C ASP A 27 6.76 -22.15 9.99
N ALA A 28 6.15 -23.20 9.44
CA ALA A 28 6.29 -23.55 8.04
C ALA A 28 5.38 -22.70 7.14
N LYS A 29 5.80 -22.54 5.88
CA LYS A 29 5.05 -21.87 4.82
C LYS A 29 4.82 -22.79 3.64
N ALA A 30 3.61 -22.76 3.09
CA ALA A 30 3.30 -23.39 1.80
C ALA A 30 3.58 -22.41 0.67
N SER A 31 4.27 -22.85 -0.38
CA SER A 31 4.62 -22.00 -1.53
C SER A 31 4.14 -22.63 -2.84
N CYS A 32 3.72 -21.78 -3.78
CA CYS A 32 3.29 -22.23 -5.10
C CYS A 32 4.46 -22.82 -5.91
N SER A 33 4.33 -24.03 -6.44
CA SER A 33 5.38 -24.66 -7.28
C SER A 33 5.67 -23.94 -8.60
N ARG A 34 4.71 -23.15 -9.10
CA ARG A 34 4.85 -22.34 -10.33
C ARG A 34 5.53 -21.00 -10.09
N CYS A 35 4.90 -20.07 -9.37
CA CYS A 35 5.41 -18.70 -9.15
C CYS A 35 6.15 -18.49 -7.81
N ARG A 36 6.26 -19.51 -6.95
CA ARG A 36 6.88 -19.43 -5.61
C ARG A 36 6.29 -18.37 -4.68
N VAL A 37 5.08 -17.86 -4.97
CA VAL A 37 4.36 -17.03 -4.01
C VAL A 37 3.94 -17.87 -2.81
N GLU A 38 3.97 -17.27 -1.63
CA GLU A 38 3.45 -17.87 -0.41
C GLU A 38 1.93 -18.06 -0.56
N LEU A 39 1.44 -19.28 -0.29
CA LEU A 39 0.02 -19.61 -0.33
C LEU A 39 -0.62 -19.34 1.03
N TYR A 40 -0.02 -19.91 2.08
CA TYR A 40 -0.42 -19.76 3.47
C TYR A 40 0.76 -20.15 4.37
N ARG A 41 0.74 -19.70 5.62
CA ARG A 41 1.75 -19.99 6.64
C ARG A 41 1.05 -20.23 7.97
N HIS A 42 1.58 -21.19 8.74
CA HIS A 42 1.09 -21.44 10.07
C HIS A 42 1.78 -20.52 11.08
N VAL A 43 1.11 -19.43 11.48
CA VAL A 43 1.57 -18.53 12.54
C VAL A 43 0.90 -18.93 13.86
N PRO A 44 1.65 -19.39 14.88
CA PRO A 44 1.07 -19.71 16.19
C PRO A 44 0.49 -18.45 16.85
N ASP A 45 -0.68 -18.61 17.49
CA ASP A 45 -1.42 -17.54 18.16
C ASP A 45 -1.61 -16.26 17.31
N SER A 46 -1.86 -16.46 16.01
CA SER A 46 -1.92 -15.38 15.01
C SER A 46 -2.86 -14.23 15.40
N LEU A 47 -4.03 -14.54 15.97
CA LEU A 47 -5.03 -13.53 16.35
C LEU A 47 -4.54 -12.65 17.50
N THR A 48 -4.07 -13.26 18.59
CA THR A 48 -3.58 -12.55 19.77
C THR A 48 -2.32 -11.75 19.47
N ARG A 49 -1.39 -12.31 18.69
CA ARG A 49 -0.18 -11.61 18.25
C ARG A 49 -0.51 -10.43 17.35
N SER A 50 -1.42 -10.61 16.39
CA SER A 50 -1.87 -9.53 15.51
C SER A 50 -2.57 -8.43 16.30
N LEU A 51 -3.44 -8.79 17.26
CA LEU A 51 -4.12 -7.84 18.15
C LEU A 51 -3.11 -7.00 18.94
N ALA A 52 -2.13 -7.63 19.58
CA ALA A 52 -1.10 -6.92 20.34
C ALA A 52 -0.37 -5.88 19.49
N TRP A 53 0.06 -6.26 18.27
CA TRP A 53 0.71 -5.33 17.35
C TRP A 53 -0.18 -4.17 16.90
N TYR A 54 -1.48 -4.41 16.65
CA TYR A 54 -2.40 -3.32 16.31
C TYR A 54 -2.71 -2.40 17.49
N VAL A 55 -2.75 -2.91 18.72
CA VAL A 55 -2.86 -2.08 19.93
C VAL A 55 -1.61 -1.20 20.06
N THR A 56 -0.42 -1.79 19.90
CA THR A 56 0.85 -1.03 19.89
C THR A 56 0.88 0.01 18.77
N ALA A 57 0.45 -0.33 17.56
CA ALA A 57 0.37 0.61 16.43
C ALA A 57 -0.58 1.77 16.73
N PHE A 58 -1.74 1.50 17.35
CA PHE A 58 -2.68 2.53 17.77
C PHE A 58 -2.08 3.47 18.82
N MET A 59 -1.39 2.94 19.83
CA MET A 59 -0.69 3.76 20.83
C MET A 59 0.37 4.66 20.18
N PHE A 60 1.20 4.10 19.30
CA PHE A 60 2.20 4.89 18.59
C PHE A 60 1.60 5.93 17.65
N LEU A 61 0.45 5.64 17.01
CA LEU A 61 -0.29 6.63 16.22
C LEU A 61 -0.70 7.82 17.09
N CYS A 62 -1.25 7.57 18.28
CA CYS A 62 -1.61 8.63 19.22
C CYS A 62 -0.37 9.45 19.64
N ILE A 63 0.72 8.79 20.01
CA ILE A 63 1.97 9.47 20.42
C ILE A 63 2.53 10.32 19.26
N ALA A 64 2.57 9.78 18.04
CA ALA A 64 3.08 10.47 16.86
C ALA A 64 2.28 11.73 16.50
N ASN A 65 0.98 11.75 16.79
CA ASN A 65 0.12 12.90 16.54
C ASN A 65 0.12 13.93 17.68
N LEU A 66 0.51 13.54 18.91
CA LEU A 66 0.53 14.42 20.08
C LEU A 66 1.91 15.06 20.32
N MET A 67 2.98 14.36 19.93
CA MET A 67 4.37 14.80 20.16
C MET A 67 4.93 15.59 18.98
N PRO A 68 5.90 16.50 19.22
CA PRO A 68 6.59 17.19 18.14
C PRO A 68 7.31 16.18 17.25
N PHE A 69 7.12 16.33 15.95
CA PHE A 69 7.65 15.45 14.92
C PHE A 69 9.09 15.88 14.54
N LEU A 70 9.27 17.18 14.30
CA LEU A 70 10.57 17.83 14.13
C LEU A 70 10.59 19.09 15.01
N SER A 71 11.70 19.33 15.69
CA SER A 71 11.96 20.55 16.45
C SER A 71 13.05 21.37 15.77
N MET A 72 12.78 22.66 15.59
CA MET A 72 13.73 23.62 15.08
C MET A 72 14.00 24.67 16.15
N SER A 73 15.27 24.93 16.43
CA SER A 73 15.70 26.07 17.22
C SER A 73 16.16 27.18 16.27
N ALA A 74 15.20 27.96 15.74
CA ALA A 74 15.50 29.21 15.07
C ALA A 74 15.36 30.35 16.09
N VAL A 75 16.37 31.22 16.14
CA VAL A 75 16.57 32.34 17.08
C VAL A 75 15.26 32.89 17.69
N GLY A 76 14.95 32.47 18.92
CA GLY A 76 13.93 33.07 19.79
C GLY A 76 12.52 32.48 19.79
N LEU A 77 12.14 31.61 18.84
CA LEU A 77 10.82 30.97 18.80
C LEU A 77 10.96 29.45 18.55
N GLU A 78 10.67 28.64 19.57
CA GLU A 78 10.49 27.18 19.38
C GLU A 78 9.20 26.92 18.59
N ARG A 79 9.32 26.74 17.27
CA ARG A 79 8.19 26.25 16.47
C ARG A 79 8.18 24.72 16.52
N ARG A 80 7.16 24.14 17.15
CA ARG A 80 6.93 22.69 17.22
C ARG A 80 6.07 22.27 16.04
N ASN A 81 6.61 21.41 15.18
CA ASN A 81 5.86 20.87 14.05
C ASN A 81 5.29 19.51 14.41
N LEU A 82 3.97 19.36 14.24
CA LEU A 82 3.23 18.11 14.46
C LEU A 82 3.09 17.38 13.12
N MET A 83 2.75 16.10 13.16
CA MET A 83 2.49 15.36 11.91
C MET A 83 1.35 15.99 11.08
N MET A 84 0.32 16.53 11.75
CA MET A 84 -0.81 17.20 11.12
C MET A 84 -0.49 18.62 10.62
N SER A 85 0.55 19.27 11.17
CA SER A 85 0.90 20.64 10.75
C SER A 85 1.39 20.68 9.31
N GLY A 86 2.03 19.60 8.82
CA GLY A 86 2.38 19.47 7.41
C GLY A 86 1.15 19.59 6.51
N ALA A 87 0.11 18.79 6.76
CA ALA A 87 -1.13 18.83 5.95
C ALA A 87 -1.84 20.20 6.01
N LEU A 88 -1.86 20.85 7.18
CA LEU A 88 -2.44 22.18 7.35
C LEU A 88 -1.65 23.25 6.60
N ALA A 89 -0.32 23.18 6.61
CA ALA A 89 0.51 24.14 5.90
C ALA A 89 0.25 24.10 4.40
N LEU A 90 0.12 22.92 3.76
CA LEU A 90 -0.23 22.87 2.32
C LEU A 90 -1.55 23.58 2.03
N ALA A 91 -2.53 23.45 2.93
CA ALA A 91 -3.81 24.13 2.77
C ALA A 91 -3.65 25.66 2.87
N GLU A 92 -2.81 26.15 3.78
CA GLU A 92 -2.48 27.57 3.90
C GLU A 92 -1.67 28.11 2.71
N PHE A 93 -0.80 27.28 2.10
CA PHE A 93 -0.06 27.60 0.86
C PHE A 93 -0.91 27.52 -0.42
N GLY A 94 -2.24 27.42 -0.30
CA GLY A 94 -3.16 27.44 -1.43
C GLY A 94 -3.31 26.10 -2.16
N MET A 95 -2.88 24.99 -1.55
CA MET A 95 -3.02 23.63 -2.09
C MET A 95 -3.81 22.71 -1.13
N PRO A 96 -5.07 23.05 -0.79
CA PRO A 96 -5.87 22.29 0.17
C PRO A 96 -6.13 20.85 -0.25
N GLU A 97 -6.19 20.57 -1.56
CA GLU A 97 -6.40 19.22 -2.09
C GLU A 97 -5.26 18.28 -1.72
N LEU A 98 -4.02 18.76 -1.83
CA LEU A 98 -2.83 18.01 -1.44
C LEU A 98 -2.75 17.84 0.07
N GLY A 99 -3.14 18.87 0.84
CA GLY A 99 -3.24 18.80 2.30
C GLY A 99 -4.19 17.69 2.76
N VAL A 100 -5.40 17.62 2.17
CA VAL A 100 -6.38 16.55 2.43
C VAL A 100 -5.82 15.19 2.05
N LEU A 101 -5.17 15.07 0.89
CA LEU A 101 -4.56 13.81 0.45
C LEU A 101 -3.49 13.33 1.44
N VAL A 102 -2.57 14.21 1.85
CA VAL A 102 -1.51 13.90 2.84
C VAL A 102 -2.12 13.51 4.18
N PHE A 103 -3.13 14.23 4.65
CA PHE A 103 -3.85 13.90 5.89
C PHE A 103 -4.52 12.53 5.82
N CYS A 104 -5.29 12.26 4.76
CA CYS A 104 -5.99 10.99 4.58
C CYS A 104 -5.02 9.81 4.50
N THR A 105 -3.90 9.95 3.79
CA THR A 105 -2.96 8.84 3.55
C THR A 105 -1.99 8.59 4.70
N SER A 106 -1.66 9.62 5.49
CA SER A 106 -0.71 9.52 6.61
C SER A 106 -1.39 9.29 7.97
N ILE A 107 -2.61 9.80 8.18
CA ILE A 107 -3.34 9.71 9.45
C ILE A 107 -4.68 8.98 9.26
N GLY A 108 -5.53 9.44 8.33
CA GLY A 108 -6.91 8.95 8.18
C GLY A 108 -7.04 7.46 7.87
N PHE A 109 -6.46 6.98 6.77
CA PHE A 109 -6.52 5.58 6.34
C PHE A 109 -5.75 4.65 7.30
N PRO A 110 -4.55 5.01 7.82
CA PRO A 110 -3.91 4.26 8.88
C PRO A 110 -4.79 4.10 10.13
N LEU A 111 -5.42 5.19 10.60
CA LEU A 111 -6.34 5.14 11.74
C LEU A 111 -7.52 4.21 11.48
N LEU A 112 -8.21 4.37 10.35
CA LEU A 112 -9.35 3.55 9.98
C LEU A 112 -9.00 2.07 9.83
N THR A 113 -7.82 1.77 9.28
CA THR A 113 -7.36 0.38 9.12
C THR A 113 -6.95 -0.26 10.44
N ILE A 114 -6.25 0.47 11.32
CA ILE A 114 -5.90 0.01 12.67
C ILE A 114 -7.17 -0.20 13.50
N ALA A 115 -8.06 0.79 13.55
CA ALA A 115 -9.32 0.71 14.28
C ALA A 115 -10.21 -0.43 13.76
N GLY A 116 -10.30 -0.59 12.43
CA GLY A 116 -11.03 -1.69 11.81
C GLY A 116 -10.44 -3.06 12.15
N MET A 117 -9.12 -3.21 12.18
CA MET A 117 -8.46 -4.45 12.62
C MET A 117 -8.69 -4.73 14.10
N LEU A 118 -8.61 -3.73 14.98
CA LEU A 118 -8.93 -3.89 16.40
C LEU A 118 -10.38 -4.33 16.60
N TRP A 119 -11.33 -3.71 15.88
CA TRP A 119 -12.75 -4.09 15.91
C TRP A 119 -12.97 -5.55 15.50
N LEU A 120 -12.24 -6.04 14.49
CA LEU A 120 -12.32 -7.44 14.05
C LEU A 120 -11.64 -8.41 15.02
N LEU A 121 -10.47 -8.05 15.54
CA LEU A 121 -9.60 -8.96 16.31
C LEU A 121 -10.02 -9.11 17.77
N ILE A 122 -10.53 -8.05 18.42
CA ILE A 122 -10.92 -8.11 19.84
C ILE A 122 -11.95 -9.22 20.08
N PRO A 123 -13.09 -9.30 19.37
CA PRO A 123 -14.04 -10.39 19.55
C PRO A 123 -13.50 -11.75 19.08
N ALA A 124 -12.65 -11.76 18.05
CA ALA A 124 -12.08 -12.97 17.47
C ALA A 124 -11.16 -13.71 18.46
N CYS A 125 -10.44 -12.98 19.32
CA CYS A 125 -9.67 -13.56 20.43
C CYS A 125 -10.57 -14.28 21.46
N PHE A 126 -11.85 -13.92 21.55
CA PHE A 126 -12.86 -14.60 22.37
C PHE A 126 -13.67 -15.65 21.58
N GLY A 127 -13.23 -16.01 20.37
CA GLY A 127 -13.91 -17.00 19.51
C GLY A 127 -15.22 -16.51 18.89
N ARG A 128 -15.48 -15.20 18.86
CA ARG A 128 -16.69 -14.60 18.27
C ARG A 128 -16.34 -13.72 17.08
N LEU A 129 -17.23 -13.62 16.11
CA LEU A 129 -17.11 -12.58 15.08
C LEU A 129 -17.68 -11.26 15.60
N ALA A 130 -17.01 -10.16 15.24
CA ALA A 130 -17.53 -8.83 15.48
C ALA A 130 -18.85 -8.60 14.71
N TRP A 131 -19.70 -7.72 15.21
CA TRP A 131 -20.87 -7.28 14.46
C TRP A 131 -20.41 -6.56 13.18
N GLY A 132 -20.98 -6.95 12.04
CA GLY A 132 -20.60 -6.43 10.72
C GLY A 132 -19.19 -6.82 10.27
N ALA A 133 -18.63 -7.93 10.76
CA ALA A 133 -17.27 -8.37 10.43
C ALA A 133 -17.01 -8.48 8.91
N GLU A 134 -18.00 -8.86 8.12
CA GLU A 134 -17.92 -8.95 6.66
C GLU A 134 -17.67 -7.58 6.03
N PHE A 135 -18.45 -6.58 6.44
CA PHE A 135 -18.34 -5.22 5.96
C PHE A 135 -17.03 -4.59 6.41
N CYS A 136 -16.70 -4.67 7.69
CA CYS A 136 -15.45 -4.12 8.24
C CYS A 136 -14.22 -4.74 7.56
N TYR A 137 -14.18 -6.06 7.37
CA TYR A 137 -13.08 -6.72 6.69
C TYR A 137 -12.90 -6.23 5.24
N ARG A 138 -14.01 -6.04 4.51
CA ARG A 138 -13.97 -5.48 3.14
C ARG A 138 -13.39 -4.07 3.11
N TRP A 139 -13.82 -3.20 4.02
CA TRP A 139 -13.32 -1.83 4.10
C TRP A 139 -11.85 -1.79 4.48
N VAL A 140 -11.43 -2.57 5.48
CA VAL A 140 -10.01 -2.66 5.87
C VAL A 140 -9.16 -3.15 4.70
N HIS A 141 -9.62 -4.16 3.94
CA HIS A 141 -8.92 -4.64 2.75
C HIS A 141 -8.81 -3.56 1.66
N HIS A 142 -9.85 -2.73 1.48
CA HIS A 142 -9.85 -1.68 0.47
C HIS A 142 -9.03 -0.45 0.89
N LEU A 143 -9.02 -0.09 2.17
CA LEU A 143 -8.32 1.08 2.72
C LEU A 143 -6.83 0.82 2.96
N SER A 144 -6.45 -0.42 3.26
CA SER A 144 -5.05 -0.74 3.59
C SER A 144 -4.01 -0.35 2.53
N PRO A 145 -4.25 -0.51 1.22
CA PRO A 145 -3.30 -0.06 0.20
C PRO A 145 -3.08 1.46 0.18
N TRP A 146 -4.01 2.24 0.74
CA TRP A 146 -3.94 3.70 0.81
C TRP A 146 -3.19 4.21 2.04
N SER A 147 -2.83 3.33 2.97
CA SER A 147 -2.00 3.65 4.14
C SER A 147 -0.53 3.78 3.72
N LEU A 148 -0.15 4.95 3.21
CA LEU A 148 1.18 5.24 2.64
C LEU A 148 2.23 5.57 3.73
N LEU A 149 2.19 4.86 4.86
CA LEU A 149 3.03 5.13 6.03
C LEU A 149 4.54 5.09 5.70
N GLY A 150 4.98 4.08 4.94
CA GLY A 150 6.37 3.95 4.56
C GLY A 150 6.86 5.05 3.62
N VAL A 151 5.98 5.50 2.72
CA VAL A 151 6.25 6.60 1.77
C VAL A 151 6.40 7.92 2.53
N PHE A 152 5.49 8.19 3.47
CA PHE A 152 5.57 9.36 4.34
C PHE A 152 6.83 9.36 5.22
N MET A 153 7.22 8.20 5.79
CA MET A 153 8.46 8.07 6.57
C MET A 153 9.68 8.42 5.72
N LEU A 154 9.76 7.89 4.50
CA LEU A 154 10.87 8.16 3.60
C LEU A 154 10.93 9.65 3.22
N GLY A 155 9.79 10.25 2.85
CA GLY A 155 9.71 11.68 2.53
C GLY A 155 10.15 12.57 3.70
N THR A 156 9.71 12.22 4.92
CA THR A 156 10.15 12.88 6.15
C THR A 156 11.66 12.78 6.36
N LEU A 157 12.24 11.60 6.20
CA LEU A 157 13.67 11.41 6.42
C LEU A 157 14.51 12.20 5.41
N ILE A 158 14.08 12.25 4.15
CA ILE A 158 14.70 13.07 3.11
C ILE A 158 14.62 14.55 3.47
N ALA A 159 13.43 15.03 3.87
CA ALA A 159 13.23 16.42 4.28
C ALA A 159 14.09 16.78 5.50
N PHE A 160 14.19 15.90 6.48
CA PHE A 160 15.04 16.08 7.66
C PHE A 160 16.51 16.25 7.29
N VAL A 161 17.08 15.33 6.49
CA VAL A 161 18.48 15.41 6.04
C VAL A 161 18.74 16.72 5.31
N LYS A 162 17.78 17.18 4.50
CA LYS A 162 17.91 18.44 3.75
C LYS A 162 17.85 19.68 4.64
N LEU A 163 17.02 19.66 5.66
CA LEU A 163 16.89 20.80 6.57
C LEU A 163 18.10 20.96 7.49
N GLN A 164 18.83 19.87 7.79
CA GLN A 164 20.08 19.96 8.55
C GLN A 164 21.18 20.74 7.81
N ASP A 165 21.12 20.78 6.47
CA ASP A 165 22.03 21.60 5.66
C ASP A 165 21.75 23.12 5.86
N LEU A 166 20.55 23.48 6.32
CA LEU A 166 20.06 24.87 6.43
C LEU A 166 19.93 25.38 7.87
N ALA A 167 19.59 24.50 8.83
CA ALA A 167 19.33 24.87 10.21
C ALA A 167 19.62 23.71 11.19
N ALA A 168 19.77 24.04 12.48
CA ALA A 168 19.83 23.04 13.55
C ALA A 168 18.44 22.40 13.76
N VAL A 169 18.22 21.27 13.09
CA VAL A 169 16.99 20.49 13.21
C VAL A 169 17.26 19.21 13.98
N SER A 170 16.50 19.00 15.06
CA SER A 170 16.53 17.76 15.84
C SER A 170 15.26 16.94 15.63
N PRO A 171 15.39 15.60 15.49
CA PRO A 171 14.23 14.73 15.37
C PRO A 171 13.47 14.70 16.70
N GLY A 172 12.16 14.97 16.65
CA GLY A 172 11.30 14.92 17.83
C GLY A 172 10.84 13.49 18.16
N PRO A 173 10.29 13.26 19.36
CA PRO A 173 9.75 11.95 19.76
C PRO A 173 8.65 11.42 18.82
N GLY A 174 7.91 12.32 18.16
CA GLY A 174 6.87 11.96 17.21
C GLY A 174 7.39 11.18 16.00
N LEU A 175 8.61 11.47 15.52
CA LEU A 175 9.24 10.75 14.42
C LEU A 175 9.53 9.29 14.78
N PHE A 176 10.08 9.06 15.97
CA PHE A 176 10.36 7.71 16.47
C PHE A 176 9.06 6.93 16.75
N ALA A 177 8.04 7.60 17.28
CA ALA A 177 6.72 7.00 17.45
C ALA A 177 6.11 6.60 16.10
N PHE A 178 6.22 7.44 15.06
CA PHE A 178 5.74 7.11 13.73
C PHE A 178 6.50 5.93 13.10
N ALA A 179 7.83 5.87 13.27
CA ALA A 179 8.64 4.72 12.86
C ALA A 179 8.21 3.43 13.60
N GLY A 180 8.00 3.52 14.92
CA GLY A 180 7.47 2.43 15.73
C GLY A 180 6.07 1.98 15.29
N MET A 181 5.20 2.92 14.93
CA MET A 181 3.87 2.64 14.37
C MET A 181 3.98 1.89 13.05
N LEU A 182 4.85 2.31 12.13
CA LEU A 182 5.07 1.65 10.84
C LEU A 182 5.50 0.18 11.06
N LEU A 183 6.44 -0.06 11.97
CA LEU A 183 6.90 -1.40 12.31
C LEU A 183 5.79 -2.24 12.95
N ALA A 184 5.06 -1.68 13.92
CA ALA A 184 3.97 -2.37 14.58
C ALA A 184 2.81 -2.69 13.62
N TYR A 185 2.44 -1.75 12.74
CA TYR A 185 1.42 -1.95 11.71
C TYR A 185 1.81 -3.06 10.73
N THR A 186 3.04 -3.03 10.21
CA THR A 186 3.53 -4.07 9.29
C THR A 186 3.66 -5.43 9.96
N ALA A 187 4.13 -5.47 11.21
CA ALA A 187 4.17 -6.70 12.01
C ALA A 187 2.77 -7.25 12.31
N GLY A 188 1.81 -6.40 12.65
CA GLY A 188 0.42 -6.79 12.89
C GLY A 188 -0.24 -7.39 11.64
N ARG A 189 0.04 -6.82 10.46
CA ARG A 189 -0.37 -7.39 9.17
C ARG A 189 0.31 -8.73 8.87
N ALA A 190 1.61 -8.84 9.10
CA ALA A 190 2.36 -10.06 8.84
C ALA A 190 1.98 -11.21 9.79
N ALA A 191 1.57 -10.88 11.03
CA ALA A 191 1.11 -11.84 12.02
C ALA A 191 -0.34 -12.29 11.80
N PHE A 192 -1.14 -11.51 11.07
CA PHE A 192 -2.55 -11.82 10.83
C PHE A 192 -2.71 -12.98 9.84
N SER A 193 -3.35 -14.08 10.27
CA SER A 193 -3.83 -15.14 9.38
C SER A 193 -5.33 -14.97 9.09
N PRO A 194 -5.71 -14.65 7.84
CA PRO A 194 -7.12 -14.62 7.43
C PRO A 194 -7.81 -15.97 7.59
N GLU A 195 -7.09 -17.09 7.46
CA GLU A 195 -7.68 -18.43 7.54
C GLU A 195 -8.17 -18.74 8.95
N VAL A 196 -7.36 -18.42 9.96
CA VAL A 196 -7.71 -18.60 11.37
C VAL A 196 -8.89 -17.69 11.72
N PHE A 197 -8.87 -16.42 11.30
CA PHE A 197 -9.98 -15.49 11.54
C PHE A 197 -11.30 -16.01 10.94
N TRP A 198 -11.29 -16.40 9.67
CA TRP A 198 -12.51 -16.87 8.99
C TRP A 198 -12.91 -18.30 9.35
N SER A 199 -12.11 -19.04 10.10
CA SER A 199 -12.49 -20.36 10.64
C SER A 199 -13.63 -20.26 11.66
N LEU A 200 -13.78 -19.09 12.31
CA LEU A 200 -14.84 -18.81 13.27
C LEU A 200 -16.24 -18.80 12.62
N LYS A 201 -16.34 -18.49 11.32
CA LYS A 201 -17.59 -18.50 10.56
C LYS A 201 -17.68 -19.80 9.76
N LYS A 202 -18.52 -20.73 10.24
CA LYS A 202 -18.84 -21.96 9.50
C LYS A 202 -19.62 -21.62 8.24
N VAL A 203 -18.99 -21.78 7.09
CA VAL A 203 -19.63 -21.64 5.79
C VAL A 203 -19.89 -23.04 5.24
N SER A 204 -21.14 -23.31 4.84
CA SER A 204 -21.50 -24.51 4.08
C SER A 204 -20.78 -24.47 2.73
N ARG A 205 -19.75 -25.31 2.57
CA ARG A 205 -19.08 -25.46 1.27
C ARG A 205 -19.94 -26.41 0.44
N ARG A 206 -20.58 -25.89 -0.62
CA ARG A 206 -21.15 -26.77 -1.64
C ARG A 206 -20.00 -27.61 -2.19
N ARG A 207 -20.14 -28.93 -2.11
CA ARG A 207 -19.15 -29.88 -2.62
C ARG A 207 -19.14 -29.75 -4.15
N SER A 208 -18.10 -29.13 -4.70
CA SER A 208 -17.98 -28.99 -6.15
C SER A 208 -17.44 -30.28 -6.73
N VAL A 209 -18.35 -31.15 -7.17
CA VAL A 209 -18.00 -32.29 -8.01
C VAL A 209 -17.70 -31.74 -9.41
N GLY A 210 -16.43 -31.48 -9.70
CA GLY A 210 -15.92 -31.16 -11.05
C GLY A 210 -16.50 -29.91 -11.72
N GLY A 211 -15.83 -28.76 -11.56
CA GLY A 211 -16.16 -27.54 -12.28
C GLY A 211 -15.08 -26.45 -12.15
N PRO A 212 -15.17 -25.34 -12.89
CA PRO A 212 -14.28 -24.20 -12.70
C PRO A 212 -14.44 -23.65 -11.27
N HIS A 213 -13.33 -23.29 -10.64
CA HIS A 213 -13.34 -22.72 -9.29
C HIS A 213 -13.07 -21.22 -9.36
N ILE A 214 -13.64 -20.46 -8.43
CA ILE A 214 -13.48 -19.01 -8.33
C ILE A 214 -12.85 -18.70 -6.98
N ARG A 215 -11.77 -17.91 -6.95
CA ARG A 215 -11.19 -17.40 -5.70
C ARG A 215 -11.81 -16.04 -5.38
N CYS A 216 -12.28 -15.86 -4.15
CA CYS A 216 -12.62 -14.54 -3.65
C CYS A 216 -11.35 -13.69 -3.50
N HIS A 217 -11.29 -12.54 -4.19
CA HIS A 217 -10.16 -11.62 -4.11
C HIS A 217 -10.00 -10.93 -2.75
N ILE A 218 -11.04 -10.92 -1.91
CA ILE A 218 -11.02 -10.25 -0.61
C ILE A 218 -10.60 -11.21 0.51
N CYS A 219 -11.27 -12.35 0.67
CA CYS A 219 -11.00 -13.29 1.78
C CYS A 219 -10.26 -14.57 1.37
N GLY A 220 -9.95 -14.75 0.09
CA GLY A 220 -9.20 -15.90 -0.42
C GLY A 220 -9.98 -17.23 -0.50
N LEU A 221 -11.27 -17.27 -0.13
CA LEU A 221 -12.07 -18.48 -0.22
C LEU A 221 -12.23 -18.95 -1.66
N VAL A 222 -11.96 -20.23 -1.90
CA VAL A 222 -12.23 -20.91 -3.17
C VAL A 222 -13.68 -21.40 -3.18
N LEU A 223 -14.44 -20.98 -4.18
CA LEU A 223 -15.84 -21.28 -4.40
C LEU A 223 -16.03 -22.09 -5.69
N ALA A 224 -17.11 -22.85 -5.74
CA ALA A 224 -17.55 -23.51 -6.97
C ALA A 224 -18.12 -22.46 -7.95
N HIS A 225 -18.11 -22.76 -9.24
CA HIS A 225 -18.80 -21.93 -10.23
C HIS A 225 -20.31 -21.83 -9.92
N GLY A 226 -20.88 -20.62 -10.06
CA GLY A 226 -22.31 -20.36 -9.85
C GLY A 226 -22.64 -19.44 -8.67
N ASP A 227 -21.71 -19.26 -7.73
CA ASP A 227 -21.88 -18.27 -6.66
C ASP A 227 -21.51 -16.87 -7.19
N HIS A 228 -22.39 -15.89 -6.98
CA HIS A 228 -22.14 -14.48 -7.32
C HIS A 228 -21.58 -13.66 -6.15
N HIS A 229 -21.80 -14.12 -4.92
CA HIS A 229 -21.36 -13.46 -3.69
C HIS A 229 -20.62 -14.46 -2.81
N CYS A 230 -19.57 -13.98 -2.14
CA CYS A 230 -18.81 -14.80 -1.22
C CYS A 230 -19.59 -15.02 0.09
N PRO A 231 -19.81 -16.25 0.55
CA PRO A 231 -20.50 -16.51 1.82
C PRO A 231 -19.69 -16.12 3.08
N ARG A 232 -18.40 -15.82 2.95
CA ARG A 232 -17.56 -15.32 4.06
C ARG A 232 -17.70 -13.82 4.23
N CYS A 233 -17.22 -13.07 3.23
CA CYS A 233 -17.11 -11.61 3.28
C CYS A 233 -18.17 -10.88 2.46
N GLU A 234 -19.09 -11.59 1.79
CA GLU A 234 -20.17 -11.03 0.96
C GLU A 234 -19.70 -10.19 -0.24
N SER A 235 -18.41 -10.29 -0.61
CA SER A 235 -17.89 -9.66 -1.81
C SER A 235 -18.46 -10.31 -3.07
N ARG A 236 -18.73 -9.53 -4.11
CA ARG A 236 -19.00 -10.08 -5.44
C ARG A 236 -17.80 -10.87 -5.95
N VAL A 237 -18.05 -12.09 -6.43
CA VAL A 237 -17.02 -12.95 -7.02
C VAL A 237 -17.29 -13.12 -8.50
N HIS A 238 -16.22 -13.17 -9.30
CA HIS A 238 -16.29 -13.34 -10.75
C HIS A 238 -15.11 -14.22 -11.20
N HIS A 239 -15.32 -15.05 -12.23
CA HIS A 239 -14.28 -15.96 -12.71
C HIS A 239 -13.18 -15.21 -13.49
N ARG A 240 -13.57 -14.24 -14.31
CA ARG A 240 -12.67 -13.33 -15.02
C ARG A 240 -13.39 -12.01 -15.20
N GLU A 241 -12.72 -10.89 -14.92
CA GLU A 241 -13.30 -9.58 -15.22
C GLU A 241 -13.45 -9.45 -16.74
N GLN A 242 -14.65 -9.15 -17.20
CA GLN A 242 -14.94 -9.01 -18.62
C GLN A 242 -14.13 -7.85 -19.21
N GLY A 243 -13.50 -8.10 -20.37
CA GLY A 243 -12.68 -7.11 -21.07
C GLY A 243 -11.43 -6.67 -20.31
N SER A 244 -10.91 -7.43 -19.34
CA SER A 244 -9.78 -6.97 -18.52
C SER A 244 -8.56 -6.53 -19.34
N LEU A 245 -8.21 -7.30 -20.38
CA LEU A 245 -7.09 -6.96 -21.26
C LEU A 245 -7.32 -5.68 -22.06
N GLU A 246 -8.54 -5.48 -22.57
CA GLU A 246 -8.92 -4.30 -23.34
C GLU A 246 -8.92 -3.05 -22.45
N LYS A 247 -9.52 -3.15 -21.25
CA LYS A 247 -9.50 -2.08 -20.24
C LYS A 247 -8.08 -1.71 -19.85
N THR A 248 -7.23 -2.70 -19.52
CA THR A 248 -5.84 -2.45 -19.14
C THR A 248 -5.05 -1.85 -20.31
N ALA A 249 -5.28 -2.30 -21.55
CA ALA A 249 -4.64 -1.73 -22.73
C ALA A 249 -5.05 -0.27 -22.97
N ALA A 250 -6.36 0.02 -22.89
CA ALA A 250 -6.89 1.38 -23.05
C ALA A 250 -6.34 2.33 -21.98
N LEU A 251 -6.33 1.90 -20.71
CA LEU A 251 -5.79 2.69 -19.60
C LEU A 251 -4.27 2.89 -19.71
N THR A 252 -3.52 1.86 -20.15
CA THR A 252 -2.07 1.97 -20.34
C THR A 252 -1.74 2.92 -21.49
N LEU A 253 -2.51 2.87 -22.58
CA LEU A 253 -2.36 3.79 -23.71
C LEU A 253 -2.71 5.22 -23.30
N ALA A 254 -3.83 5.43 -22.60
CA ALA A 254 -4.21 6.74 -22.09
C ALA A 254 -3.14 7.33 -21.16
N ALA A 255 -2.59 6.50 -20.27
CA ALA A 255 -1.48 6.90 -19.39
C ALA A 255 -0.21 7.25 -20.18
N ALA A 256 0.12 6.50 -21.23
CA ALA A 256 1.26 6.80 -22.10
C ALA A 256 1.08 8.13 -22.86
N ILE A 257 -0.13 8.41 -23.34
CA ILE A 257 -0.46 9.69 -23.99
C ILE A 257 -0.34 10.84 -23.00
N MET A 258 -0.90 10.72 -21.79
CA MET A 258 -0.84 11.77 -20.75
C MET A 258 0.54 11.94 -20.12
N PHE A 259 1.42 10.93 -20.20
CA PHE A 259 2.79 11.03 -19.71
C PHE A 259 3.61 12.06 -20.50
N ILE A 260 3.32 12.24 -21.80
CA ILE A 260 4.01 13.21 -22.67
C ILE A 260 3.76 14.66 -22.20
N PRO A 261 2.51 15.17 -22.13
CA PRO A 261 2.25 16.54 -21.68
C PRO A 261 2.65 16.75 -20.21
N ALA A 262 2.53 15.73 -19.35
CA ALA A 262 2.94 15.85 -17.95
C ALA A 262 4.45 16.13 -17.76
N ASN A 263 5.29 15.68 -18.70
CA ASN A 263 6.74 15.91 -18.66
C ASN A 263 7.20 17.09 -19.53
N LEU A 264 6.40 17.47 -20.54
CA LEU A 264 6.73 18.58 -21.45
C LEU A 264 6.17 19.92 -20.97
N PHE A 265 5.02 19.93 -20.30
CA PHE A 265 4.42 21.18 -19.86
C PHE A 265 4.97 21.65 -18.51
N PRO A 266 4.99 22.98 -18.28
CA PRO A 266 5.50 23.55 -17.04
C PRO A 266 4.55 23.20 -15.89
N ILE A 267 5.11 22.69 -14.79
CA ILE A 267 4.33 22.38 -13.58
C ILE A 267 4.22 23.60 -12.66
N MET A 268 5.24 24.46 -12.62
CA MET A 268 5.28 25.64 -11.75
C MET A 268 5.88 26.83 -12.49
N MET A 269 5.28 28.01 -12.28
CA MET A 269 5.80 29.29 -12.75
C MET A 269 6.44 30.02 -11.57
N VAL A 270 7.74 29.92 -11.38
CA VAL A 270 8.44 30.70 -10.35
C VAL A 270 8.91 32.02 -10.96
N SER A 271 8.26 33.12 -10.59
CA SER A 271 8.67 34.45 -10.99
C SER A 271 9.76 34.99 -10.06
N LYS A 272 11.02 34.71 -10.36
CA LYS A 272 12.13 35.49 -9.77
C LYS A 272 12.32 36.75 -10.61
N LEU A 273 12.03 37.91 -10.01
CA LEU A 273 12.44 39.23 -10.51
C LEU A 273 12.10 39.50 -12.00
N GLY A 274 10.91 39.11 -12.46
CA GLY A 274 10.41 39.43 -13.80
C GLY A 274 10.94 38.57 -14.96
N GLN A 275 11.84 37.60 -14.72
CA GLN A 275 12.25 36.60 -15.72
C GLN A 275 11.81 35.19 -15.28
N GLY A 276 10.52 34.90 -15.44
CA GLY A 276 9.99 33.56 -15.17
C GLY A 276 10.37 32.60 -16.29
N HIS A 277 11.30 31.67 -16.03
CA HIS A 277 11.47 30.51 -16.89
C HIS A 277 10.46 29.44 -16.45
N PRO A 278 9.61 28.92 -17.35
CA PRO A 278 8.74 27.80 -17.03
C PRO A 278 9.58 26.57 -16.71
N ASP A 279 9.44 26.02 -15.51
CA ASP A 279 10.15 24.81 -15.11
C ASP A 279 9.34 23.55 -15.43
N THR A 280 9.92 22.69 -16.26
CA THR A 280 9.51 21.29 -16.45
C THR A 280 10.09 20.44 -15.32
N ILE A 281 9.60 19.20 -15.17
CA ILE A 281 10.19 18.25 -14.19
C ILE A 281 11.69 18.08 -14.45
N LEU A 282 12.10 17.97 -15.72
CA LEU A 282 13.50 17.79 -16.10
C LEU A 282 14.34 19.04 -15.83
N SER A 283 13.84 20.24 -16.16
CA SER A 283 14.57 21.48 -15.84
C SER A 283 14.66 21.69 -14.33
N GLY A 284 13.62 21.36 -13.56
CA GLY A 284 13.64 21.35 -12.11
C GLY A 284 14.74 20.44 -11.54
N VAL A 285 14.86 19.20 -12.06
CA VAL A 285 15.95 18.27 -11.69
C VAL A 285 17.32 18.89 -11.99
N ILE A 286 17.51 19.52 -13.16
CA ILE A 286 18.77 20.17 -13.54
C ILE A 286 19.09 21.33 -12.60
N SER A 287 18.12 22.19 -12.30
CA SER A 287 18.26 23.32 -11.36
C SER A 287 18.63 22.84 -9.96
N LEU A 288 18.04 21.74 -9.49
CA LEU A 288 18.37 21.14 -8.21
C LEU A 288 19.79 20.56 -8.17
N MET A 289 20.25 19.94 -9.27
CA MET A 289 21.64 19.47 -9.40
C MET A 289 22.63 20.63 -9.36
N GLN A 290 22.34 21.73 -10.07
CA GLN A 290 23.17 22.95 -10.07
C GLN A 290 23.18 23.63 -8.70
N GLY A 291 22.07 23.58 -7.96
CA GLY A 291 21.95 24.03 -6.58
C GLY A 291 22.64 23.14 -5.54
N GLY A 292 23.41 22.12 -5.96
CA GLY A 292 24.14 21.20 -5.08
C GLY A 292 23.26 20.15 -4.37
N MET A 293 21.95 20.13 -4.64
CA MET A 293 20.98 19.22 -4.01
C MET A 293 20.82 17.90 -4.78
N PHE A 294 21.94 17.24 -5.11
CA PHE A 294 21.97 16.04 -5.95
C PHE A 294 21.01 14.93 -5.50
N GLY A 295 20.89 14.69 -4.18
CA GLY A 295 19.99 13.68 -3.64
C GLY A 295 18.51 13.92 -3.98
N LEU A 296 18.04 15.16 -3.87
CA LEU A 296 16.65 15.51 -4.15
C LEU A 296 16.37 15.43 -5.66
N ALA A 297 17.31 15.92 -6.48
CA ALA A 297 17.22 15.82 -7.93
C ALA A 297 17.08 14.36 -8.39
N LEU A 298 17.86 13.44 -7.80
CA LEU A 298 17.80 12.01 -8.10
C LEU A 298 16.45 11.40 -7.72
N ILE A 299 15.94 11.72 -6.52
CA ILE A 299 14.65 11.21 -6.04
C ILE A 299 13.52 11.64 -6.98
N VAL A 300 13.45 12.94 -7.32
CA VAL A 300 12.42 13.47 -8.22
C VAL A 300 12.52 12.84 -9.62
N LEU A 301 13.73 12.71 -10.17
CA LEU A 301 13.95 12.05 -11.47
C LEU A 301 13.46 10.59 -11.47
N PHE A 302 13.78 9.84 -10.42
CA PHE A 302 13.38 8.45 -10.32
C PHE A 302 11.87 8.30 -10.13
N ALA A 303 11.27 9.07 -9.22
CA ALA A 303 9.86 8.96 -8.86
C ALA A 303 8.91 9.50 -9.94
N SER A 304 9.24 10.63 -10.58
CA SER A 304 8.37 11.30 -11.55
C SER A 304 8.57 10.83 -13.00
N ILE A 305 9.76 10.35 -13.39
CA ILE A 305 10.07 9.98 -14.78
C ILE A 305 10.34 8.48 -14.93
N ILE A 306 11.39 7.98 -14.25
CA ILE A 306 11.89 6.61 -14.49
C ILE A 306 10.88 5.55 -14.06
N VAL A 307 10.30 5.69 -12.87
CA VAL A 307 9.33 4.73 -12.32
C VAL A 307 8.06 4.64 -13.17
N PRO A 308 7.37 5.74 -13.53
CA PRO A 308 6.21 5.67 -14.41
C PRO A 308 6.53 5.12 -15.80
N LEU A 309 7.67 5.51 -16.39
CA LEU A 309 8.11 4.98 -17.69
C LEU A 309 8.32 3.47 -17.64
N LEU A 310 9.04 2.97 -16.62
CA LEU A 310 9.26 1.55 -16.42
C LEU A 310 7.92 0.80 -16.24
N LYS A 311 6.97 1.37 -15.50
CA LYS A 311 5.64 0.79 -15.30
C LYS A 311 4.87 0.68 -16.62
N LEU A 312 4.89 1.71 -17.46
CA LEU A 312 4.26 1.70 -18.78
C LEU A 312 4.87 0.63 -19.70
N VAL A 313 6.21 0.54 -19.74
CA VAL A 313 6.92 -0.46 -20.55
C VAL A 313 6.57 -1.88 -20.08
N VAL A 314 6.65 -2.14 -18.77
CA VAL A 314 6.36 -3.48 -18.23
C VAL A 314 4.89 -3.86 -18.43
N LEU A 315 3.93 -2.97 -18.19
CA LEU A 315 2.51 -3.24 -18.42
C LEU A 315 2.22 -3.53 -19.89
N THR A 316 2.78 -2.73 -20.80
CA THR A 316 2.65 -2.96 -22.25
C THR A 316 3.20 -4.33 -22.65
N PHE A 317 4.38 -4.70 -22.15
CA PHE A 317 4.97 -6.02 -22.36
C PHE A 317 4.09 -7.16 -21.81
N LEU A 318 3.54 -7.01 -20.60
CA LEU A 318 2.67 -8.01 -19.99
C LEU A 318 1.38 -8.19 -20.79
N ILE A 319 0.73 -7.10 -21.22
CA ILE A 319 -0.48 -7.13 -22.05
C ILE A 319 -0.19 -7.84 -23.38
N TYR A 320 0.87 -7.42 -24.08
CA TYR A 320 1.27 -8.01 -25.35
C TYR A 320 1.51 -9.53 -25.25
N THR A 321 2.26 -9.95 -24.23
CA THR A 321 2.59 -11.36 -24.02
C THR A 321 1.39 -12.21 -23.60
N VAL A 322 0.42 -11.65 -22.85
CA VAL A 322 -0.85 -12.35 -22.55
C VAL A 322 -1.70 -12.46 -23.82
N HIS A 323 -1.81 -11.39 -24.61
CA HIS A 323 -2.62 -11.36 -25.83
C HIS A 323 -2.12 -12.36 -26.87
N LYS A 324 -0.79 -12.50 -27.03
CA LYS A 324 -0.17 -13.49 -27.93
C LYS A 324 -0.13 -14.92 -27.36
N GLY A 325 -0.66 -15.16 -26.15
CA GLY A 325 -0.66 -16.49 -25.53
C GLY A 325 0.73 -17.07 -25.25
N VAL A 326 1.77 -16.22 -25.23
CA VAL A 326 3.16 -16.66 -25.11
C VAL A 326 3.40 -17.27 -23.73
N ARG A 327 3.88 -18.52 -23.69
CA ARG A 327 4.21 -19.25 -22.45
C ARG A 327 5.66 -19.05 -21.99
N TRP A 328 6.38 -18.11 -22.60
CA TRP A 328 7.75 -17.78 -22.25
C TRP A 328 7.86 -17.30 -20.81
N ARG A 329 8.75 -17.96 -20.05
CA ARG A 329 9.13 -17.67 -18.65
C ARG A 329 8.01 -17.09 -17.78
N PRO A 330 6.99 -17.88 -17.41
CA PRO A 330 5.86 -17.41 -16.64
C PRO A 330 6.25 -16.89 -15.25
N ARG A 331 7.38 -17.36 -14.69
CA ARG A 331 7.94 -16.88 -13.41
C ARG A 331 8.38 -15.43 -13.50
N ASP A 332 9.20 -15.10 -14.50
CA ASP A 332 9.78 -13.76 -14.68
C ASP A 332 8.68 -12.73 -14.92
N ARG A 333 7.62 -13.10 -15.67
CA ARG A 333 6.44 -12.25 -15.89
C ARG A 333 5.66 -11.96 -14.62
N THR A 334 5.46 -12.97 -13.77
CA THR A 334 4.81 -12.77 -12.47
C THR A 334 5.67 -11.89 -11.55
N LEU A 335 7.00 -12.03 -11.61
CA LEU A 335 7.92 -11.16 -10.86
C LEU A 335 7.87 -9.71 -11.35
N LEU A 336 7.86 -9.48 -12.67
CA LEU A 336 7.70 -8.16 -13.26
C LEU A 336 6.38 -7.52 -12.82
N TYR A 337 5.28 -8.29 -12.85
CA TYR A 337 3.99 -7.84 -12.36
C TYR A 337 4.04 -7.41 -10.88
N ARG A 338 4.62 -8.24 -9.99
CA ARG A 338 4.80 -7.88 -8.57
C ARG A 338 5.61 -6.60 -8.39
N LEU A 339 6.71 -6.48 -9.13
CA LEU A 339 7.58 -5.32 -9.03
C LEU A 339 6.83 -4.04 -9.42
N THR A 340 6.02 -4.09 -10.48
CA THR A 340 5.20 -2.93 -10.87
C THR A 340 4.13 -2.54 -9.84
N GLU A 341 3.56 -3.52 -9.13
CA GLU A 341 2.56 -3.26 -8.09
C GLU A 341 3.20 -2.62 -6.86
N VAL A 342 4.34 -3.16 -6.40
CA VAL A 342 5.09 -2.61 -5.26
C VAL A 342 5.56 -1.20 -5.56
N VAL A 343 6.22 -1.00 -6.71
CA VAL A 343 6.77 0.30 -7.12
C VAL A 343 5.68 1.37 -7.27
N GLY A 344 4.46 0.99 -7.63
CA GLY A 344 3.34 1.92 -7.81
C GLY A 344 2.96 2.73 -6.56
N ALA A 345 3.14 2.20 -5.36
CA ALA A 345 2.88 2.95 -4.13
C ALA A 345 3.94 4.05 -3.88
N TRP A 346 5.17 3.86 -4.38
CA TRP A 346 6.28 4.79 -4.18
C TRP A 346 6.26 5.97 -5.14
N SER A 347 5.46 5.95 -6.21
CA SER A 347 5.36 7.10 -7.11
C SER A 347 4.70 8.31 -6.44
N MET A 348 4.13 8.17 -5.25
CA MET A 348 3.55 9.30 -4.49
C MET A 348 4.55 9.98 -3.55
N VAL A 349 5.81 9.52 -3.47
CA VAL A 349 6.85 10.13 -2.60
C VAL A 349 6.98 11.63 -2.84
N ASP A 350 6.94 12.08 -4.09
CA ASP A 350 7.16 13.48 -4.47
C ASP A 350 6.13 14.44 -3.84
N ILE A 351 4.85 14.04 -3.78
CA ILE A 351 3.78 14.86 -3.18
C ILE A 351 4.03 15.05 -1.68
N PHE A 352 4.44 13.99 -0.99
CA PHE A 352 4.78 14.08 0.43
C PHE A 352 6.02 14.93 0.67
N LEU A 353 7.03 14.81 -0.18
CA LEU A 353 8.26 15.60 -0.09
C LEU A 353 7.97 17.10 -0.24
N VAL A 354 7.22 17.49 -1.29
CA VAL A 354 6.80 18.88 -1.50
C VAL A 354 5.98 19.37 -0.31
N GLY A 355 5.05 18.55 0.16
CA GLY A 355 4.21 18.92 1.29
C GLY A 355 4.99 19.16 2.58
N LEU A 356 5.92 18.28 2.92
CA LEU A 356 6.77 18.43 4.11
C LEU A 356 7.70 19.63 3.99
N LEU A 357 8.30 19.86 2.83
CA LEU A 357 9.16 21.04 2.61
C LEU A 357 8.36 22.35 2.63
N SER A 358 7.08 22.33 2.26
CA SER A 358 6.22 23.51 2.37
C SER A 358 5.77 23.80 3.81
N GLY A 359 5.58 22.76 4.62
CA GLY A 359 5.10 22.89 6.00
C GLY A 359 6.16 23.04 7.07
N LEU A 360 7.43 22.96 6.68
CA LEU A 360 8.62 23.15 7.53
C LEU A 360 9.26 24.49 7.19
#